data_AF-A0A1G8TGF1-F1
#
_entry.id   AF-A0A1G8TGF1-F1
#
_cell.length_a   1.000
_cell.length_b   1.000
_cell.length_c   1.000
_cell.angle_alpha   90.00
_cell.angle_beta   90.00
_cell.angle_gamma   90.00
#
_symmetry.space_group_name_H-M   'P 1'
#
loop_
_entity.id
_entity.type
_entity.pdbx_description
1 polymer ?
#
loop_
_entity_poly.entity_id
_entity_poly.type
_entity_poly.pdbx_seq_one_letter_code
_entity_poly.pdbx_strand_id
1 'polypeptide(L)'
;MGEAVGTEPFGLLIVAAGVVLILFGLLWRGRVRRPFAPLRALEAQDRIFARELRRAADMAIAAARRQAAPDEPAIIRVDDVIRVMTAQFGHYPVPREQAAAALRERFEAGACRTDCLTDAYD
;
A
#
# COMPACT_ATOMS: atom_id res chain seq x y z
N MET A 1 -35.24 37.55 40.59
CA MET A 1 -34.73 36.23 40.17
C MET A 1 -33.36 36.45 39.55
N GLY A 2 -32.31 36.26 40.33
CA GLY A 2 -30.93 36.47 39.91
C GLY A 2 -30.07 35.75 40.92
N GLU A 3 -29.78 34.48 40.65
CA GLU A 3 -28.88 33.71 41.49
C GLU A 3 -27.46 34.23 41.25
N ALA A 4 -27.00 35.05 42.19
CA ALA A 4 -25.60 35.41 42.32
C ALA A 4 -24.84 34.12 42.68
N VAL A 5 -24.33 33.44 41.67
CA VAL A 5 -23.37 32.35 41.86
C VAL A 5 -22.11 32.98 42.44
N GLY A 6 -22.01 32.96 43.77
CA GLY A 6 -20.77 33.18 44.49
C GLY A 6 -19.78 32.12 44.03
N THR A 7 -18.99 32.45 43.03
CA THR A 7 -17.89 31.60 42.56
C THR A 7 -16.79 31.71 43.58
N GLU A 8 -16.85 30.88 44.62
CA GLU A 8 -15.70 30.66 45.48
C GLU A 8 -14.52 30.27 44.58
N PRO A 9 -13.34 30.90 44.72
CA PRO A 9 -12.21 30.70 43.83
C PRO A 9 -11.84 29.21 43.69
N PHE A 10 -12.11 28.42 44.73
CA PHE A 10 -11.97 26.97 44.76
C PHE A 10 -12.89 26.22 43.78
N GLY A 11 -14.16 26.61 43.67
CA GLY A 11 -15.09 25.96 42.74
C GLY A 11 -14.69 26.15 41.28
N LEU A 12 -14.21 27.36 40.95
CA LEU A 12 -13.74 27.69 39.61
C LEU A 12 -12.45 26.93 39.26
N LEU A 13 -11.55 26.76 40.22
CA LEU A 13 -10.31 25.97 40.05
C LEU A 13 -10.60 24.50 39.79
N ILE A 14 -11.58 23.90 40.46
CA ILE A 14 -11.95 22.49 40.26
C ILE A 14 -12.51 22.28 38.85
N VAL A 15 -13.41 23.15 38.39
CA VAL A 15 -13.97 23.08 37.04
C VAL A 15 -12.88 23.28 35.99
N ALA A 16 -12.01 24.27 36.18
CA ALA A 16 -10.88 24.53 35.28
C ALA A 16 -9.94 23.33 35.20
N ALA A 17 -9.59 22.72 36.34
CA ALA A 17 -8.75 21.52 36.39
C ALA A 17 -9.40 20.33 35.68
N GLY A 18 -10.71 20.13 35.88
CA GLY A 18 -11.47 19.09 35.18
C GLY A 18 -11.46 19.28 33.66
N VAL A 19 -11.69 20.51 33.19
CA VAL A 19 -11.64 20.84 31.76
C VAL A 19 -10.24 20.61 31.18
N VAL A 20 -9.19 21.06 31.87
CA VAL A 20 -7.80 20.83 31.46
C VAL A 20 -7.49 19.34 31.36
N LEU A 21 -7.91 18.53 32.33
CA LEU A 21 -7.70 17.08 32.31
C LEU A 21 -8.45 16.41 31.15
N ILE A 22 -9.68 16.82 30.86
CA ILE A 22 -10.46 16.29 29.72
C ILE A 22 -9.77 16.63 28.40
N LEU A 23 -9.35 17.89 28.21
CA LEU A 23 -8.64 18.32 27.00
C LEU A 23 -7.31 17.58 26.86
N PHE A 24 -6.58 17.39 27.96
CA PHE A 24 -5.33 16.66 27.98
C PHE A 24 -5.53 15.17 27.64
N GLY A 25 -6.57 14.53 28.19
CA GLY A 25 -6.94 13.16 27.89
C GLY A 25 -7.34 12.97 26.42
N LEU A 26 -8.08 13.91 25.84
CA LEU A 26 -8.45 13.90 24.42
C LEU A 26 -7.21 14.07 23.52
N LEU A 27 -6.33 15.01 23.85
CA LEU A 27 -5.06 15.23 23.14
C LEU A 27 -4.15 14.00 23.21
N TRP A 28 -4.03 13.37 24.38
CA TRP A 28 -3.21 12.18 24.56
C TRP A 28 -3.79 10.98 23.82
N ARG A 29 -5.12 10.79 23.85
CA ARG A 29 -5.80 9.70 23.12
C ARG A 29 -5.69 9.87 21.61
N GLY A 30 -5.74 11.10 21.11
CA GLY A 30 -5.44 11.42 19.72
C GLY A 30 -3.98 11.13 19.34
N ARG A 31 -3.03 11.46 20.22
CA ARG A 31 -1.60 11.22 20.01
C ARG A 31 -1.21 9.74 20.06
N VAL A 32 -1.86 8.92 20.89
CA VAL A 32 -1.62 7.46 20.97
C VAL A 32 -2.27 6.69 19.81
N ARG A 33 -3.35 7.20 19.22
CA ARG A 33 -3.94 6.62 18.00
C ARG A 33 -3.22 7.03 16.72
N ARG A 34 -2.56 8.19 16.71
CA ARG A 34 -1.78 8.69 15.57
C ARG A 34 -0.59 7.84 15.13
N PRO A 35 0.21 7.13 15.96
CA PRO A 35 1.33 6.31 15.48
C PRO A 35 0.89 5.08 14.68
N PHE A 36 -0.33 4.56 14.91
CA PHE A 36 -0.84 3.41 14.15
C PHE A 36 -1.38 3.78 12.77
N ALA A 37 -1.85 5.02 12.58
CA ALA A 37 -2.36 5.47 11.28
C ALA A 37 -1.29 5.49 10.16
N PRO A 38 -0.07 6.04 10.34
CA PRO A 38 0.96 6.03 9.31
C PRO A 38 1.53 4.64 9.08
N LEU A 39 1.70 3.82 10.13
CA LEU A 39 2.14 2.43 9.96
C LEU A 39 1.12 1.60 9.16
N ARG A 40 -0.17 1.74 9.46
CA ARG A 40 -1.23 1.10 8.66
C ARG A 40 -1.31 1.66 7.25
N ALA A 41 -1.05 2.95 7.06
CA ALA A 41 -1.01 3.56 5.73
C ALA A 41 0.15 2.96 4.90
N LEU A 42 1.32 2.78 5.51
CA LEU A 42 2.47 2.11 4.88
C LEU A 42 2.15 0.65 4.54
N GLU A 43 1.64 -0.13 5.49
CA GLU A 43 1.26 -1.53 5.23
C GLU A 43 0.19 -1.64 4.13
N ALA A 44 -0.78 -0.72 4.11
CA ALA A 44 -1.79 -0.68 3.07
C ALA A 44 -1.18 -0.35 1.70
N GLN A 45 -0.22 0.57 1.67
CA GLN A 45 0.50 0.96 0.46
C GLN A 45 1.35 -0.19 -0.08
N ASP A 46 2.06 -0.93 0.77
CA ASP A 46 2.83 -2.13 0.38
C ASP A 46 1.92 -3.21 -0.22
N ARG A 47 0.75 -3.44 0.39
CA ARG A 47 -0.24 -4.40 -0.13
C ARG A 47 -0.85 -3.95 -1.45
N ILE A 48 -1.02 -2.64 -1.67
CA ILE A 48 -1.49 -2.11 -2.95
C ILE A 48 -0.40 -2.32 -4.00
N PHE A 49 0.83 -1.91 -3.69
CA PHE A 49 1.98 -2.05 -4.57
C PHE A 49 2.20 -3.51 -5.01
N ALA A 50 2.18 -4.46 -4.07
CA ALA A 50 2.30 -5.88 -4.39
C ALA A 50 1.17 -6.41 -5.30
N ARG A 51 -0.07 -5.94 -5.10
CA ARG A 51 -1.21 -6.31 -5.96
C ARG A 51 -1.08 -5.71 -7.36
N GLU A 52 -0.62 -4.47 -7.46
CA GLU A 52 -0.37 -3.80 -8.73
C GLU A 52 0.78 -4.47 -9.49
N LEU A 53 1.84 -4.89 -8.80
CA LEU A 53 2.94 -5.65 -9.39
C LEU A 53 2.47 -6.96 -10.02
N ARG A 54 1.61 -7.70 -9.30
CA ARG A 54 1.00 -8.95 -9.81
C ARG A 54 0.14 -8.68 -11.05
N ARG A 55 -0.66 -7.61 -11.03
CA ARG A 55 -1.46 -7.20 -12.19
C ARG A 55 -0.59 -6.76 -13.37
N ALA A 56 0.51 -6.06 -13.11
CA ALA A 56 1.47 -5.68 -14.13
C ALA A 56 2.12 -6.92 -14.78
N ALA A 57 2.47 -7.93 -13.97
CA ALA A 57 2.98 -9.21 -14.47
C ALA A 57 1.95 -9.95 -15.33
N ASP A 58 0.68 -10.02 -14.90
CA ASP A 58 -0.40 -10.60 -15.70
C ASP A 58 -0.61 -9.88 -17.05
N MET A 59 -0.57 -8.55 -17.02
CA MET A 59 -0.69 -7.73 -18.24
C MET A 59 0.51 -7.93 -19.17
N ALA A 60 1.73 -8.03 -18.65
CA ALA A 60 2.93 -8.32 -19.42
C ALA A 60 2.84 -9.71 -20.08
N ILE A 61 2.41 -10.72 -19.33
CA ILE A 61 2.17 -12.08 -19.85
C ILE A 61 1.12 -12.06 -20.96
N ALA A 62 -0.02 -11.42 -20.74
CA ALA A 62 -1.08 -11.33 -21.74
C ALA A 62 -0.65 -10.52 -22.98
N ALA A 63 0.19 -9.50 -22.82
CA ALA A 63 0.74 -8.74 -23.93
C ALA A 63 1.75 -9.57 -24.73
N ALA A 64 2.64 -10.32 -24.07
CA ALA A 64 3.60 -11.19 -24.73
C ALA A 64 2.90 -12.31 -25.50
N ARG A 65 1.91 -12.97 -24.88
CA ARG A 65 1.10 -14.01 -25.55
C ARG A 65 0.34 -13.50 -26.77
N ARG A 66 -0.10 -12.24 -26.77
CA ARG A 66 -0.76 -11.63 -27.94
C ARG A 66 0.20 -11.27 -29.06
N GLN A 67 1.47 -11.06 -28.75
CA GLN A 67 2.52 -10.74 -29.72
C GLN A 67 3.22 -11.99 -30.26
N ALA A 68 3.22 -13.08 -29.50
CA ALA A 68 3.76 -14.36 -29.92
C ALA A 68 3.00 -14.91 -31.13
N ALA A 69 3.75 -15.47 -32.08
CA ALA A 69 3.18 -16.21 -33.19
C ALA A 69 2.55 -17.53 -32.68
N PRO A 70 1.61 -18.14 -33.44
CA PRO A 70 0.89 -19.34 -33.01
C PRO A 70 1.75 -20.53 -32.55
N ASP A 71 3.00 -20.61 -33.01
CA ASP A 71 3.94 -21.70 -32.73
C ASP A 71 5.24 -21.24 -32.06
N GLU A 72 5.31 -20.00 -31.58
CA GLU A 72 6.50 -19.45 -30.91
C GLU A 72 6.23 -19.23 -29.41
N PRO A 73 7.15 -19.64 -28.52
CA PRO A 73 6.96 -19.41 -27.09
C PRO A 73 6.98 -17.91 -26.78
N ALA A 74 6.05 -17.45 -25.94
CA ALA A 74 6.02 -16.06 -25.51
C ALA A 74 7.20 -15.78 -24.56
N ILE A 75 8.11 -14.89 -24.96
CA ILE A 75 9.22 -14.43 -24.12
C ILE A 75 8.74 -13.25 -23.28
N ILE A 76 8.79 -13.39 -21.95
CA ILE A 76 8.39 -12.33 -21.01
C ILE A 76 9.58 -11.94 -20.14
N ARG A 77 9.95 -10.66 -20.18
CA ARG A 77 11.06 -10.12 -19.42
C ARG A 77 10.59 -9.39 -18.16
N VAL A 78 11.41 -9.39 -17.12
CA VAL A 78 11.20 -8.56 -15.92
C VAL A 78 11.08 -7.08 -16.29
N ASP A 79 11.82 -6.64 -17.31
CA ASP A 79 11.75 -5.26 -17.81
C ASP A 79 10.38 -4.93 -18.44
N ASP A 80 9.68 -5.92 -19.01
CA ASP A 80 8.33 -5.72 -19.53
C ASP A 80 7.34 -5.48 -18.38
N VAL A 81 7.51 -6.19 -17.26
CA VAL A 81 6.71 -6.00 -16.03
C VAL A 81 6.97 -4.62 -15.44
N ILE A 82 8.24 -4.20 -15.36
CA ILE A 82 8.61 -2.86 -14.89
C ILE A 82 7.99 -1.79 -15.80
N ARG A 83 8.11 -1.95 -17.13
CA ARG A 83 7.53 -1.01 -18.09
C ARG A 83 6.02 -0.90 -17.94
N VAL A 84 5.32 -2.03 -17.79
CA VAL A 84 3.85 -2.02 -17.54
C VAL A 84 3.54 -1.36 -16.21
N MET A 85 4.31 -1.63 -15.15
CA MET A 85 4.11 -1.05 -13.83
C MET A 85 4.26 0.48 -13.86
N THR A 86 5.32 0.98 -14.50
CA THR A 86 5.53 2.42 -14.66
C THR A 86 4.49 3.06 -15.57
N ALA A 87 4.11 2.41 -16.68
CA ALA A 87 3.16 2.99 -17.63
C ALA A 87 1.71 3.02 -17.11
N GLN A 88 1.27 1.97 -16.40
CA GLN A 88 -0.14 1.83 -15.98
C GLN A 88 -0.40 2.34 -14.56
N PHE A 89 0.58 2.23 -13.67
CA PHE A 89 0.40 2.56 -12.25
C PHE A 89 1.28 3.74 -11.80
N GLY A 90 2.15 4.26 -12.67
CA GLY A 90 2.96 5.45 -12.38
C GLY A 90 4.07 5.23 -11.37
N HIS A 91 4.38 3.97 -11.01
CA HIS A 91 5.44 3.67 -10.05
C HIS A 91 6.82 3.76 -10.69
N TYR A 92 7.70 4.56 -10.09
CA TYR A 92 9.12 4.63 -10.39
C TYR A 92 9.90 5.07 -9.14
N PRO A 93 11.00 4.42 -8.76
CA PRO A 93 11.60 3.23 -9.37
C PRO A 93 10.96 1.92 -8.87
N VAL A 94 10.78 0.94 -9.76
CA VAL A 94 10.33 -0.42 -9.39
C VAL A 94 11.57 -1.30 -9.21
N PRO A 95 11.80 -1.91 -8.05
CA PRO A 95 12.93 -2.81 -7.85
C PRO A 95 12.81 -4.04 -8.74
N ARG A 96 13.88 -4.35 -9.49
CA ARG A 96 13.93 -5.50 -10.41
C ARG A 96 13.65 -6.82 -9.69
N GLU A 97 14.14 -6.98 -8.46
CA GLU A 97 13.91 -8.16 -7.63
C GLU A 97 12.43 -8.38 -7.32
N GLN A 98 11.69 -7.31 -7.00
CA GLN A 98 10.27 -7.40 -6.69
C GLN A 98 9.48 -7.74 -7.95
N ALA A 99 9.81 -7.10 -9.08
CA ALA A 99 9.20 -7.40 -10.39
C ALA A 99 9.47 -8.85 -10.81
N ALA A 100 10.70 -9.34 -10.62
CA ALA A 100 11.06 -10.74 -10.85
C ALA A 100 10.27 -11.69 -9.95
N ALA A 101 10.17 -11.40 -8.64
CA ALA A 101 9.42 -12.23 -7.71
C ALA A 101 7.93 -12.34 -8.09
N ALA A 102 7.29 -11.23 -8.48
CA ALA A 102 5.90 -11.28 -8.94
C ALA A 102 5.77 -12.03 -10.27
N LEU A 103 6.72 -11.88 -11.19
CA LEU A 103 6.72 -12.63 -12.44
C LEU A 103 6.86 -14.14 -12.20
N ARG A 104 7.77 -14.56 -11.29
CA ARG A 104 7.90 -15.96 -10.87
C ARG A 104 6.60 -16.50 -10.27
N GLU A 105 6.00 -15.77 -9.33
CA GLU A 105 4.75 -16.18 -8.67
C GLU A 105 3.63 -16.43 -9.70
N ARG A 106 3.50 -15.56 -10.71
CA ARG A 106 2.48 -15.70 -11.76
C ARG A 106 2.82 -16.78 -12.78
N PHE A 107 4.09 -16.96 -13.09
CA PHE A 107 4.56 -18.04 -13.94
C PHE A 107 4.28 -19.42 -13.32
N GLU A 108 4.63 -19.59 -12.03
CA GLU A 108 4.37 -20.81 -11.25
C GLU A 108 2.88 -21.08 -11.05
N ALA A 109 2.07 -20.02 -10.88
CA ALA A 109 0.61 -20.12 -10.78
C ALA A 109 -0.08 -20.62 -12.06
N GLY A 110 0.67 -20.92 -13.12
CA GLY A 110 0.15 -21.63 -14.30
C GLY A 110 -0.29 -20.72 -15.46
N ALA A 111 -0.02 -19.42 -15.39
CA ALA A 111 -0.40 -18.50 -16.47
C ALA A 111 0.42 -18.71 -17.77
N CYS A 112 1.57 -19.40 -17.70
CA CYS A 112 2.54 -19.45 -18.80
C CYS A 112 3.43 -20.73 -18.83
N ARG A 113 3.03 -21.82 -18.16
CA ARG A 113 3.96 -22.94 -17.88
C ARG A 113 4.31 -23.82 -19.10
N THR A 114 3.53 -23.79 -20.19
CA THR A 114 3.73 -24.66 -21.36
C THR A 114 4.39 -23.96 -22.54
N ASP A 115 4.10 -22.67 -22.76
CA ASP A 115 4.43 -21.96 -24.00
C ASP A 115 5.11 -20.61 -23.76
N CYS A 116 5.81 -20.45 -22.63
CA CYS A 116 6.46 -19.20 -22.30
C CYS A 116 7.85 -19.36 -21.68
N LEU A 117 8.71 -18.39 -21.95
CA LEU A 117 10.05 -18.25 -21.40
C LEU A 117 10.14 -16.97 -20.58
N THR A 118 10.91 -17.01 -19.50
CA THR A 118 11.09 -15.84 -18.61
C THR A 118 12.51 -15.70 -18.11
N ASP A 119 13.00 -14.45 -18.02
CA ASP A 119 14.29 -14.10 -17.42
C ASP A 119 14.20 -13.85 -15.90
N ALA A 120 13.07 -14.14 -15.27
CA ALA A 120 12.87 -13.87 -13.85
C ALA A 120 13.78 -14.70 -12.92
N TYR A 121 14.38 -15.78 -13.41
CA TYR A 121 15.26 -16.69 -12.66
C TYR A 121 16.76 -16.43 -12.91
N ASP A 122 17.08 -15.51 -13.82
CA ASP A 122 18.45 -15.10 -14.17
C ASP A 122 18.89 -13.90 -13.31
#